data_AF-A0A817ZT53-F1
#
_entry.id   AF-A0A817ZT53-F1
#
_cell.length_a   1.000
_cell.length_b   1.000
_cell.length_c   1.000
_cell.angle_alpha   90.00
_cell.angle_beta   90.00
_cell.angle_gamma   90.00
#
_symmetry.space_group_name_H-M   'P 1'
#
loop_
_entity.id
_entity.type
_entity.pdbx_description
1 polymer ?
#
loop_
_entity_poly.entity_id
_entity_poly.type
_entity_poly.pdbx_seq_one_letter_code
_entity_poly.pdbx_strand_id
1 'polypeptide(L)'
;MERPENDSVYVYNNNKKQKIQNELIINKSRFENLANETVYEIFQYFDKSFNSNKYHNNVKIKFYLYRINYLRLSNPFTVDIIFSSSRILWDYIQLQTLIFDNIDAQHLNNIFKHSVYLSKLHLLVFSLVDYVQDPDILFHHIFRLSKLKYCKIIYQTIYDQQLIPIYSTDFTLSPIEYFVLNNCFLIVSLCNLLLSLPKLRYLSIDYLVVFNYLDIDQDSIALECLKYVSINVDNIHFNLFQKLIKYFFGCVEVLRLRAHDTTLSSMSN
;
A
#
# COMPACT_ATOMS: atom_id res chain seq x y z
N MET A 1 -24.78 -21.21 62.83
CA MET A 1 -24.14 -20.13 62.07
C MET A 1 -24.56 -20.28 60.64
N GLU A 2 -25.09 -19.18 60.11
CA GLU A 2 -25.43 -18.89 58.71
C GLU A 2 -26.65 -19.56 58.05
N ARG A 3 -27.42 -18.62 57.48
CA ARG A 3 -28.68 -18.64 56.72
C ARG A 3 -28.28 -18.50 55.22
N PRO A 4 -29.19 -18.26 54.25
CA PRO A 4 -29.45 -19.14 53.10
C PRO A 4 -29.08 -18.48 51.75
N GLU A 5 -29.76 -18.90 50.66
CA GLU A 5 -30.01 -18.24 49.34
C GLU A 5 -29.31 -18.91 48.14
N ASN A 6 -30.03 -19.63 47.26
CA ASN A 6 -30.96 -19.20 46.21
C ASN A 6 -30.39 -18.20 45.18
N ASP A 7 -30.53 -18.63 43.92
CA ASP A 7 -30.82 -17.85 42.71
C ASP A 7 -29.91 -16.66 42.34
N SER A 8 -29.22 -16.78 41.21
CA SER A 8 -29.70 -16.18 39.95
C SER A 8 -28.60 -16.05 38.89
N VAL A 9 -28.94 -16.52 37.69
CA VAL A 9 -28.74 -15.90 36.39
C VAL A 9 -27.62 -14.85 36.28
N TYR A 10 -26.52 -15.24 35.60
CA TYR A 10 -25.87 -14.35 34.65
C TYR A 10 -25.50 -15.12 33.37
N VAL A 11 -26.50 -15.26 32.50
CA VAL A 11 -26.29 -15.36 31.06
C VAL A 11 -25.68 -14.03 30.62
N TYR A 12 -24.36 -13.97 30.47
CA TYR A 12 -23.67 -12.80 29.92
C TYR A 12 -22.90 -13.15 28.65
N ASN A 13 -23.58 -12.91 27.51
CA ASN A 13 -23.05 -12.31 26.30
C ASN A 13 -21.86 -12.97 25.57
N ASN A 14 -22.05 -14.19 25.05
CA ASN A 14 -21.28 -14.68 23.89
C ASN A 14 -21.79 -14.16 22.53
N ASN A 15 -22.97 -13.52 22.50
CA ASN A 15 -23.57 -13.03 21.26
C ASN A 15 -22.90 -11.76 20.69
N LYS A 16 -22.08 -11.03 21.47
CA LYS A 16 -21.39 -9.81 20.98
C LYS A 16 -20.14 -10.10 20.16
N LYS A 17 -19.40 -11.19 20.45
CA LYS A 17 -18.20 -11.56 19.67
C LYS A 17 -18.54 -12.23 18.34
N GLN A 18 -19.61 -13.03 18.29
CA GLN A 18 -20.10 -13.57 17.01
C GLN A 18 -20.80 -12.52 16.14
N LYS A 19 -21.45 -11.49 16.73
CA LYS A 19 -21.97 -10.37 15.94
C LYS A 19 -20.87 -9.55 15.28
N ILE A 20 -19.75 -9.32 15.96
CA ILE A 20 -18.64 -8.53 15.41
C ILE A 20 -17.87 -9.31 14.32
N GLN A 21 -17.78 -10.65 14.42
CA GLN A 21 -17.22 -11.46 13.34
C GLN A 21 -18.16 -11.61 12.14
N ASN A 22 -19.48 -11.59 12.35
CA ASN A 22 -20.46 -11.63 11.27
C ASN A 22 -20.75 -10.24 10.65
N GLU A 23 -20.48 -9.14 11.36
CA GLU A 23 -20.54 -7.76 10.83
C GLU A 23 -19.23 -7.32 10.14
N LEU A 24 -18.17 -8.13 10.23
CA LEU A 24 -16.96 -8.05 9.39
C LEU A 24 -17.03 -8.95 8.15
N ILE A 25 -18.22 -9.51 7.85
CA ILE A 25 -18.57 -9.81 6.46
C ILE A 25 -18.60 -8.45 5.78
N ILE A 26 -17.43 -8.09 5.24
CA ILE A 26 -17.24 -7.11 4.18
C ILE A 26 -18.51 -7.20 3.35
N ASN A 27 -19.29 -6.12 3.31
CA ASN A 27 -20.24 -5.91 2.23
C ASN A 27 -19.40 -5.93 0.96
N LYS A 28 -19.07 -7.14 0.48
CA LYS A 28 -18.53 -7.38 -0.84
C LYS A 28 -19.59 -6.80 -1.72
N SER A 29 -19.28 -5.66 -2.32
CA SER A 29 -20.25 -4.97 -3.12
C SER A 29 -20.73 -5.98 -4.17
N ARG A 30 -22.04 -6.05 -4.46
CA ARG A 30 -22.59 -7.00 -5.45
C ARG A 30 -21.96 -6.83 -6.85
N PHE A 31 -21.16 -5.77 -7.03
CA PHE A 31 -20.41 -5.46 -8.24
C PHE A 31 -19.00 -6.10 -8.29
N GLU A 32 -18.47 -6.64 -7.18
CA GLU A 32 -17.12 -7.25 -7.13
C GLU A 32 -17.01 -8.54 -7.96
N ASN A 33 -18.15 -9.21 -8.22
CA ASN A 33 -18.22 -10.44 -9.01
C ASN A 33 -18.84 -10.23 -10.41
N LEU A 34 -18.95 -8.98 -10.88
CA LEU A 34 -19.46 -8.75 -12.23
C LEU A 34 -18.45 -9.26 -13.26
N ALA A 35 -18.95 -9.99 -14.26
CA ALA A 35 -18.13 -10.40 -15.40
C ALA A 35 -17.51 -9.18 -16.06
N ASN A 36 -16.25 -9.29 -16.49
CA ASN A 36 -15.50 -8.20 -17.11
C ASN A 36 -16.23 -7.61 -18.32
N GLU A 37 -16.94 -8.46 -19.08
CA GLU A 37 -17.80 -8.06 -20.20
C GLU A 37 -18.94 -7.13 -19.74
N THR A 38 -19.59 -7.44 -18.61
CA THR A 38 -20.66 -6.60 -18.04
C THR A 38 -20.11 -5.29 -17.49
N VAL A 39 -18.95 -5.31 -16.83
CA VAL A 39 -18.27 -4.10 -16.38
C VAL A 39 -17.90 -3.24 -17.58
N TYR A 40 -17.33 -3.84 -18.62
CA TYR A 40 -16.99 -3.19 -19.87
C TYR A 40 -18.22 -2.64 -20.58
N GLU A 41 -19.35 -3.34 -20.60
CA GLU A 41 -20.61 -2.84 -21.15
C GLU A 41 -21.19 -1.69 -20.34
N ILE A 42 -21.08 -1.71 -19.01
CA ILE A 42 -21.50 -0.60 -18.15
C ILE A 42 -20.65 0.64 -18.42
N PHE A 43 -19.33 0.48 -18.47
CA PHE A 43 -18.43 1.58 -18.77
C PHE A 43 -18.51 2.03 -20.23
N GLN A 44 -18.64 1.12 -21.20
CA GLN A 44 -18.95 1.45 -22.59
C GLN A 44 -20.33 2.08 -22.72
N TYR A 45 -21.31 1.75 -21.88
CA TYR A 45 -22.59 2.48 -21.87
C TYR A 45 -22.37 3.90 -21.37
N PHE A 46 -21.52 4.09 -20.37
CA PHE A 46 -21.06 5.41 -19.96
C PHE A 46 -20.22 6.14 -21.02
N ASP A 47 -19.50 5.43 -21.90
CA ASP A 47 -18.57 6.01 -22.88
C ASP A 47 -19.16 6.14 -24.31
N LYS A 48 -19.88 5.14 -24.84
CA LYS A 48 -20.65 5.19 -26.10
C LYS A 48 -21.81 6.18 -26.04
N SER A 49 -22.37 6.43 -24.86
CA SER A 49 -23.34 7.51 -24.69
C SER A 49 -22.70 8.90 -24.83
N PHE A 50 -21.37 9.05 -24.81
CA PHE A 50 -20.71 10.31 -25.15
C PHE A 50 -20.65 10.59 -26.65
N ASN A 51 -20.74 9.57 -27.51
CA ASN A 51 -20.63 9.72 -28.97
C ASN A 51 -21.96 9.74 -29.72
N SER A 52 -23.11 9.71 -29.03
CA SER A 52 -24.41 9.89 -29.67
C SER A 52 -25.26 10.91 -28.92
N ASN A 53 -26.00 11.72 -29.69
CA ASN A 53 -26.90 12.80 -29.28
C ASN A 53 -28.03 12.40 -28.30
N LYS A 54 -27.70 11.82 -27.13
CA LYS A 54 -28.65 11.50 -26.05
C LYS A 54 -28.20 12.17 -24.76
N TYR A 55 -28.38 13.49 -24.73
CA TYR A 55 -27.85 14.42 -23.73
C TYR A 55 -28.51 14.40 -22.33
N HIS A 56 -29.45 13.52 -22.00
CA HIS A 56 -30.20 13.64 -20.74
C HIS A 56 -29.77 12.74 -19.57
N ASN A 57 -29.11 11.60 -19.80
CA ASN A 57 -28.68 10.72 -18.70
C ASN A 57 -27.21 10.90 -18.27
N ASN A 58 -26.34 11.34 -19.18
CA ASN A 58 -24.89 11.46 -18.91
C ASN A 58 -24.51 12.66 -18.06
N VAL A 59 -25.35 13.70 -18.08
CA VAL A 59 -25.16 14.90 -17.26
C VAL A 59 -25.30 14.56 -15.77
N LYS A 60 -26.22 13.65 -15.41
CA LYS A 60 -26.46 13.32 -13.99
C LYS A 60 -25.31 12.56 -13.33
N ILE A 61 -24.63 11.66 -14.03
CA ILE A 61 -23.54 10.86 -13.43
C ILE A 61 -22.24 11.66 -13.32
N LYS A 62 -21.93 12.50 -14.31
CA LYS A 62 -20.82 13.47 -14.24
C LYS A 62 -20.93 14.38 -13.02
N PHE A 63 -22.15 14.74 -12.60
CA PHE A 63 -22.38 15.58 -11.43
C PHE A 63 -22.03 14.93 -10.08
N TYR A 64 -21.64 13.66 -10.04
CA TYR A 64 -21.28 13.01 -8.78
C TYR A 64 -19.82 12.57 -8.72
N LEU A 65 -19.15 12.34 -9.86
CA LEU A 65 -17.75 11.91 -9.85
C LEU A 65 -16.87 12.94 -9.12
N TYR A 66 -17.05 14.24 -9.38
CA TYR A 66 -16.22 15.28 -8.75
C TYR A 66 -16.36 15.32 -7.21
N ARG A 67 -17.40 14.69 -6.64
CA ARG A 67 -17.62 14.59 -5.19
C ARG A 67 -16.97 13.35 -4.58
N ILE A 68 -16.53 12.40 -5.40
CA ILE A 68 -15.89 11.16 -4.95
C ILE A 68 -14.55 11.51 -4.33
N ASN A 69 -14.40 11.20 -3.05
CA ASN A 69 -13.17 11.35 -2.29
C ASN A 69 -12.45 10.01 -2.06
N TYR A 70 -13.12 8.88 -2.29
CA TYR A 70 -12.61 7.54 -2.09
C TYR A 70 -12.94 6.68 -3.30
N LEU A 71 -11.92 6.05 -3.89
CA LEU A 71 -12.08 5.15 -5.02
C LEU A 71 -11.29 3.87 -4.75
N ARG A 72 -11.96 2.72 -4.82
CA ARG A 72 -11.33 1.40 -4.80
C ARG A 72 -11.63 0.69 -6.10
N LEU A 73 -10.57 0.27 -6.80
CA LEU A 73 -10.65 -0.39 -8.09
C LEU A 73 -10.05 -1.78 -7.97
N SER A 74 -10.88 -2.79 -8.21
CA SER A 74 -10.46 -4.20 -8.18
C SER A 74 -10.49 -4.88 -9.54
N ASN A 75 -10.86 -4.14 -10.58
CA ASN A 75 -11.05 -4.67 -11.92
C ASN A 75 -10.06 -3.99 -12.88
N PRO A 76 -9.16 -4.73 -13.56
CA PRO A 76 -8.15 -4.15 -14.44
C PRO A 76 -8.77 -3.36 -15.61
N PHE A 77 -9.91 -3.79 -16.13
CA PHE A 77 -10.61 -3.06 -17.20
C PHE A 77 -11.11 -1.69 -16.72
N THR A 78 -11.56 -1.59 -15.46
CA THR A 78 -11.98 -0.30 -14.90
C THR A 78 -10.81 0.65 -14.70
N VAL A 79 -9.64 0.11 -14.34
CA VAL A 79 -8.41 0.89 -14.24
C VAL A 79 -8.07 1.53 -15.57
N ASP A 80 -8.06 0.76 -16.66
CA ASP A 80 -7.76 1.31 -17.99
C ASP A 80 -8.77 2.35 -18.41
N ILE A 81 -10.06 2.15 -18.16
CA ILE A 81 -11.08 3.12 -18.57
C ILE A 81 -10.93 4.43 -17.78
N ILE A 82 -10.72 4.36 -16.47
CA ILE A 82 -10.59 5.56 -15.62
C ILE A 82 -9.26 6.28 -15.86
N PHE A 83 -8.17 5.53 -16.06
CA PHE A 83 -6.80 6.04 -16.20
C PHE A 83 -6.30 6.06 -17.65
N SER A 84 -7.16 5.93 -18.66
CA SER A 84 -6.79 6.14 -20.08
C SER A 84 -6.94 7.59 -20.53
N SER A 85 -7.61 8.43 -19.73
CA SER A 85 -7.92 9.81 -20.09
C SER A 85 -7.43 10.81 -19.06
N SER A 86 -6.98 11.98 -19.53
CA SER A 86 -6.70 13.14 -18.67
C SER A 86 -7.95 13.70 -17.97
N ARG A 87 -9.15 13.22 -18.33
CA ARG A 87 -10.41 13.64 -17.68
C ARG A 87 -10.47 13.34 -16.18
N ILE A 88 -9.65 12.41 -15.69
CA ILE A 88 -9.56 12.11 -14.25
C ILE A 88 -9.33 13.36 -13.38
N LEU A 89 -8.62 14.36 -13.93
CA LEU A 89 -8.40 15.67 -13.32
C LEU A 89 -9.70 16.38 -12.91
N TRP A 90 -10.72 16.26 -13.75
CA TRP A 90 -12.00 16.93 -13.59
C TRP A 90 -13.01 16.02 -12.90
N ASP A 91 -13.03 14.76 -13.31
CA ASP A 91 -13.96 13.78 -12.81
C ASP A 91 -13.67 13.41 -11.36
N TYR A 92 -12.41 13.48 -10.88
CA TYR A 92 -12.03 13.04 -9.54
C TYR A 92 -11.26 14.11 -8.76
N ILE A 93 -11.61 15.39 -8.92
CA ILE A 93 -10.91 16.53 -8.30
C ILE A 93 -10.88 16.49 -6.76
N GLN A 94 -11.85 15.83 -6.12
CA GLN A 94 -11.92 15.68 -4.65
C GLN A 94 -11.29 14.37 -4.15
N LEU A 95 -10.74 13.54 -5.05
CA LEU A 95 -10.21 12.24 -4.72
C LEU A 95 -9.02 12.35 -3.78
N GLN A 96 -9.17 11.65 -2.67
CA GLN A 96 -8.31 11.73 -1.50
C GLN A 96 -7.70 10.36 -1.18
N THR A 97 -8.48 9.31 -1.41
CA THR A 97 -8.09 7.93 -1.20
C THR A 97 -8.27 7.13 -2.47
N LEU A 98 -7.19 6.48 -2.92
CA LEU A 98 -7.19 5.61 -4.08
C LEU A 98 -6.61 4.25 -3.69
N ILE A 99 -7.37 3.20 -3.96
CA ILE A 99 -6.99 1.82 -3.65
C ILE A 99 -7.11 1.00 -4.93
N PHE A 100 -6.01 0.37 -5.33
CA PHE A 100 -5.97 -0.65 -6.37
C PHE A 100 -5.83 -2.00 -5.71
N ASP A 101 -6.72 -2.92 -6.06
CA ASP A 101 -6.81 -4.22 -5.42
C ASP A 101 -6.83 -5.33 -6.47
N ASN A 102 -5.84 -6.21 -6.47
CA ASN A 102 -5.67 -7.25 -7.49
C ASN A 102 -5.59 -6.67 -8.92
N ILE A 103 -4.71 -5.70 -9.14
CA ILE A 103 -4.44 -5.10 -10.45
C ILE A 103 -3.10 -5.58 -11.00
N ASP A 104 -3.00 -5.77 -12.31
CA ASP A 104 -1.74 -6.12 -12.97
C ASP A 104 -0.81 -4.91 -13.09
N ALA A 105 0.49 -5.13 -12.94
CA ALA A 105 1.57 -4.15 -12.94
C ALA A 105 1.67 -3.42 -14.28
N GLN A 106 1.20 -4.04 -15.38
CA GLN A 106 1.12 -3.40 -16.70
C GLN A 106 0.31 -2.09 -16.70
N HIS A 107 -0.66 -1.94 -15.79
CA HIS A 107 -1.50 -0.74 -15.72
C HIS A 107 -0.84 0.42 -14.94
N LEU A 108 0.24 0.15 -14.19
CA LEU A 108 0.90 1.13 -13.34
C LEU A 108 1.33 2.39 -14.09
N ASN A 109 1.87 2.25 -15.30
CA ASN A 109 2.32 3.39 -16.09
C ASN A 109 1.17 4.36 -16.40
N ASN A 110 0.01 3.84 -16.80
CA ASN A 110 -1.18 4.65 -17.04
C ASN A 110 -1.68 5.28 -15.73
N ILE A 111 -1.73 4.49 -14.65
CA ILE A 111 -2.11 4.98 -13.32
C ILE A 111 -1.23 6.16 -12.93
N PHE A 112 0.10 6.04 -13.00
CA PHE A 112 1.03 7.08 -12.55
C PHE A 112 1.01 8.31 -13.43
N LYS A 113 0.94 8.13 -14.75
CA LYS A 113 0.80 9.24 -15.71
C LYS A 113 -0.35 10.17 -15.32
N HIS A 114 -1.43 9.61 -14.79
CA HIS A 114 -2.64 10.34 -14.48
C HIS A 114 -2.80 10.68 -12.98
N SER A 115 -2.21 9.92 -12.07
CA SER A 115 -2.31 10.12 -10.61
C SER A 115 -1.57 11.37 -10.12
N VAL A 116 -0.51 11.79 -10.82
CA VAL A 116 0.23 13.04 -10.51
C VAL A 116 -0.69 14.26 -10.47
N TYR A 117 -1.79 14.20 -11.21
CA TYR A 117 -2.76 15.27 -11.31
C TYR A 117 -3.80 15.31 -10.19
N LEU A 118 -3.88 14.26 -9.35
CA LEU A 118 -4.84 14.16 -8.27
C LEU A 118 -4.37 14.99 -7.06
N SER A 119 -4.60 16.30 -7.14
CA SER A 119 -4.10 17.30 -6.18
C SER A 119 -4.50 17.11 -4.71
N LYS A 120 -5.50 16.26 -4.42
CA LYS A 120 -5.97 15.97 -3.05
C LYS A 120 -5.64 14.56 -2.57
N LEU A 121 -4.98 13.77 -3.41
CA LEU A 121 -4.62 12.39 -3.10
C LEU A 121 -3.63 12.35 -1.93
N HIS A 122 -4.08 11.83 -0.80
CA HIS A 122 -3.27 11.70 0.41
C HIS A 122 -3.07 10.25 0.83
N LEU A 123 -3.90 9.32 0.33
CA LEU A 123 -3.81 7.90 0.61
C LEU A 123 -3.80 7.10 -0.70
N LEU A 124 -2.77 6.26 -0.86
CA LEU A 124 -2.63 5.36 -2.00
C LEU A 124 -2.31 3.96 -1.53
N VAL A 125 -3.06 2.97 -2.01
CA VAL A 125 -2.78 1.55 -1.79
C VAL A 125 -2.70 0.84 -3.13
N PHE A 126 -1.63 0.09 -3.33
CA PHE A 126 -1.49 -0.87 -4.42
C PHE A 126 -1.47 -2.29 -3.86
N SER A 127 -2.31 -3.15 -4.43
CA SER A 127 -2.21 -4.60 -4.31
C SER A 127 -2.13 -5.19 -5.70
N LEU A 128 -0.93 -5.61 -6.09
CA LEU A 128 -0.62 -6.14 -7.42
C LEU A 128 -0.64 -7.66 -7.41
N VAL A 129 -1.19 -8.25 -8.47
CA VAL A 129 -1.31 -9.72 -8.61
C VAL A 129 -0.04 -10.31 -9.22
N ASP A 130 0.57 -9.57 -10.13
CA ASP A 130 1.75 -9.95 -10.89
C ASP A 130 3.00 -9.21 -10.38
N TYR A 131 4.09 -9.43 -11.11
CA TYR A 131 5.40 -8.98 -10.71
C TYR A 131 5.73 -7.59 -11.24
N VAL A 132 6.34 -6.78 -10.39
CA VAL A 132 6.88 -5.48 -10.79
C VAL A 132 8.27 -5.71 -11.39
N GLN A 133 8.41 -5.48 -12.70
CA GLN A 133 9.68 -5.65 -13.41
C GLN A 133 10.76 -4.67 -12.93
N ASP A 134 10.37 -3.43 -12.63
CA ASP A 134 11.28 -2.38 -12.17
C ASP A 134 10.67 -1.64 -10.97
N PRO A 135 11.05 -2.03 -9.73
CA PRO A 135 10.61 -1.36 -8.52
C PRO A 135 11.09 0.09 -8.41
N ASP A 136 12.23 0.47 -9.00
CA ASP A 136 12.79 1.83 -8.89
C ASP A 136 11.84 2.84 -9.57
N ILE A 137 11.35 2.49 -10.77
CA ILE A 137 10.34 3.28 -11.49
C ILE A 137 9.06 3.45 -10.65
N LEU A 138 8.59 2.37 -10.00
CA LEU A 138 7.42 2.39 -9.13
C LEU A 138 7.58 3.41 -8.00
N PHE A 139 8.68 3.32 -7.24
CA PHE A 139 8.94 4.23 -6.12
C PHE A 139 9.11 5.67 -6.59
N HIS A 140 9.81 5.88 -7.70
CA HIS A 140 10.01 7.20 -8.28
C HIS A 140 8.70 7.91 -8.62
N HIS A 141 7.75 7.19 -9.23
CA HIS A 141 6.44 7.75 -9.53
C HIS A 141 5.62 8.06 -8.28
N ILE A 142 5.66 7.17 -7.28
CA ILE A 142 4.92 7.35 -6.03
C ILE A 142 5.46 8.55 -5.24
N PHE A 143 6.78 8.68 -5.12
CA PHE A 143 7.40 9.72 -4.29
C PHE A 143 7.19 11.13 -4.84
N ARG A 144 6.92 11.26 -6.15
CA ARG A 144 6.54 12.51 -6.81
C ARG A 144 5.11 12.99 -6.49
N LEU A 145 4.29 12.18 -5.81
CA LEU A 145 2.93 12.56 -5.43
C LEU A 145 2.94 13.55 -4.26
N SER A 146 2.88 14.85 -4.59
CA SER A 146 3.13 15.99 -3.70
C SER A 146 2.21 16.17 -2.47
N LYS A 147 1.14 15.38 -2.34
CA LYS A 147 0.22 15.41 -1.18
C LYS A 147 0.06 14.05 -0.51
N LEU A 148 0.76 13.04 -0.99
CA LEU A 148 0.63 11.67 -0.50
C LEU A 148 1.23 11.54 0.91
N LYS A 149 0.39 11.22 1.90
CA LYS A 149 0.80 11.03 3.30
C LYS A 149 0.89 9.57 3.68
N TYR A 150 0.03 8.73 3.11
CA TYR A 150 0.00 7.30 3.37
C TYR A 150 0.17 6.54 2.05
N CYS A 151 1.13 5.64 2.02
CA CYS A 151 1.34 4.73 0.90
C CYS A 151 1.49 3.29 1.41
N LYS A 152 0.72 2.39 0.82
CA LYS A 152 0.90 0.94 0.99
C LYS A 152 1.07 0.26 -0.35
N ILE A 153 2.07 -0.60 -0.45
CA ILE A 153 2.34 -1.36 -1.67
C ILE A 153 2.45 -2.84 -1.30
N ILE A 154 1.70 -3.67 -2.01
CA ILE A 154 1.73 -5.13 -1.92
C ILE A 154 1.99 -5.62 -3.34
N TYR A 155 3.09 -6.32 -3.56
CA TYR A 155 3.41 -6.93 -4.85
C TYR A 155 4.30 -8.15 -4.64
N GLN A 156 4.44 -8.97 -5.68
CA GLN A 156 5.35 -10.11 -5.68
C GLN A 156 6.60 -9.80 -6.50
N THR A 157 7.74 -10.40 -6.17
CA THR A 157 8.98 -10.37 -6.97
C THR A 157 9.25 -11.74 -7.58
N ILE A 158 9.64 -11.79 -8.87
CA ILE A 158 9.76 -13.04 -9.66
C ILE A 158 10.76 -14.01 -9.01
N TYR A 159 11.79 -13.47 -8.35
CA TYR A 159 12.75 -14.24 -7.56
C TYR A 159 13.27 -13.33 -6.44
N ASP A 160 13.24 -13.79 -5.19
CA ASP A 160 13.93 -13.10 -4.08
C ASP A 160 15.43 -12.88 -4.37
N GLN A 161 15.99 -13.63 -5.33
CA GLN A 161 17.38 -13.57 -5.78
C GLN A 161 17.67 -12.48 -6.84
N GLN A 162 16.65 -11.80 -7.38
CA GLN A 162 16.81 -10.72 -8.38
C GLN A 162 16.25 -9.39 -7.89
N LEU A 163 16.31 -9.13 -6.59
CA LEU A 163 15.99 -7.81 -6.09
C LEU A 163 16.93 -6.77 -6.72
N ILE A 164 16.34 -5.78 -7.38
CA ILE A 164 17.07 -4.67 -7.99
C ILE A 164 17.21 -3.58 -6.93
N PRO A 165 18.44 -3.11 -6.64
CA PRO A 165 18.61 -2.01 -5.72
C PRO A 165 17.96 -0.74 -6.29
N ILE A 166 17.31 0.02 -5.42
CA ILE A 166 16.85 1.38 -5.72
C ILE A 166 18.08 2.27 -5.70
N TYR A 167 18.47 2.78 -6.86
CA TYR A 167 19.65 3.63 -7.03
C TYR A 167 19.33 5.09 -7.22
N SER A 168 18.06 5.44 -7.48
CA SER A 168 17.73 6.79 -7.92
C SER A 168 18.18 7.84 -6.88
N THR A 169 18.90 8.86 -7.34
CA THR A 169 19.43 9.95 -6.52
C THR A 169 18.61 11.23 -6.68
N ASP A 170 17.66 11.24 -7.62
CA ASP A 170 16.91 12.42 -8.05
C ASP A 170 15.53 12.52 -7.38
N PHE A 171 15.47 12.20 -6.09
CA PHE A 171 14.19 12.20 -5.39
C PHE A 171 13.80 13.61 -4.96
N THR A 172 12.73 14.12 -5.56
CA THR A 172 11.91 15.14 -4.92
C THR A 172 11.45 14.62 -3.57
N LEU A 173 11.78 15.33 -2.49
CA LEU A 173 11.45 14.93 -1.12
C LEU A 173 9.95 14.66 -0.98
N SER A 174 9.61 13.41 -0.68
CA SER A 174 8.23 12.98 -0.61
C SER A 174 7.57 13.42 0.71
N PRO A 175 6.29 13.81 0.70
CA PRO A 175 5.56 14.19 1.91
C PRO A 175 5.02 12.99 2.70
N ILE A 176 5.34 11.76 2.30
CA ILE A 176 4.82 10.53 2.93
C ILE A 176 5.24 10.48 4.41
N GLU A 177 4.24 10.27 5.26
CA GLU A 177 4.38 10.11 6.71
C GLU A 177 4.26 8.63 7.11
N TYR A 178 3.51 7.83 6.35
CA TYR A 178 3.26 6.41 6.61
C TYR A 178 3.55 5.59 5.36
N PHE A 179 4.56 4.72 5.46
CA PHE A 179 4.98 3.86 4.36
C PHE A 179 4.91 2.38 4.77
N VAL A 180 4.18 1.59 3.99
CA VAL A 180 4.01 0.14 4.19
C VAL A 180 4.36 -0.60 2.92
N LEU A 181 5.39 -1.42 2.98
CA LEU A 181 5.83 -2.27 1.89
C LEU A 181 5.63 -3.74 2.30
N ASN A 182 4.66 -4.39 1.68
CA ASN A 182 4.41 -5.81 1.85
C ASN A 182 5.11 -6.61 0.75
N ASN A 183 6.44 -6.57 0.76
CA ASN A 183 7.31 -7.38 -0.07
C ASN A 183 8.74 -7.41 0.50
N CYS A 184 9.60 -8.20 -0.11
CA CYS A 184 11.05 -8.21 0.06
C CYS A 184 11.66 -6.87 -0.37
N PHE A 185 12.60 -6.37 0.42
CA PHE A 185 13.29 -5.11 0.20
C PHE A 185 14.78 -5.23 0.54
N LEU A 186 15.64 -4.67 -0.29
CA LEU A 186 17.07 -4.74 -0.07
C LEU A 186 17.54 -3.76 1.00
N ILE A 187 18.32 -4.26 1.95
CA ILE A 187 18.95 -3.41 2.98
C ILE A 187 19.84 -2.31 2.37
N VAL A 188 20.51 -2.60 1.25
CA VAL A 188 21.36 -1.63 0.54
C VAL A 188 20.59 -0.42 0.01
N SER A 189 19.30 -0.58 -0.22
CA SER A 189 18.40 0.46 -0.74
C SER A 189 17.68 1.23 0.37
N LEU A 190 17.85 0.82 1.62
CA LEU A 190 17.16 1.42 2.76
C LEU A 190 17.55 2.90 2.93
N CYS A 191 18.83 3.22 2.77
CA CYS A 191 19.32 4.59 2.81
C CYS A 191 18.59 5.49 1.79
N ASN A 192 18.56 5.09 0.53
CA ASN A 192 17.92 5.85 -0.54
C ASN A 192 16.42 6.01 -0.31
N LEU A 193 15.74 4.95 0.14
CA LEU A 193 14.33 5.01 0.54
C LEU A 193 14.11 6.06 1.64
N LEU A 194 14.92 6.01 2.69
CA LEU A 194 14.75 6.87 3.84
C LEU A 194 15.08 8.34 3.54
N LEU A 195 16.11 8.62 2.75
CA LEU A 195 16.44 9.98 2.28
C LEU A 195 15.30 10.58 1.43
N SER A 196 14.57 9.75 0.71
CA SER A 196 13.41 10.17 -0.08
C SER A 196 12.20 10.57 0.76
N LEU A 197 12.16 10.12 2.02
CA LEU A 197 11.00 10.19 2.91
C LEU A 197 11.34 10.96 4.21
N PRO A 198 11.76 12.24 4.15
CA PRO A 198 12.23 12.96 5.34
C PRO A 198 11.16 13.20 6.42
N LYS A 199 9.86 13.11 6.04
CA LYS A 199 8.71 13.28 6.96
C LYS A 199 8.19 11.95 7.49
N LEU A 200 8.87 10.85 7.21
CA LEU A 200 8.42 9.51 7.58
C LEU A 200 8.29 9.38 9.10
N ARG A 201 7.14 8.90 9.55
CA ARG A 201 6.81 8.64 10.96
C ARG A 201 6.66 7.15 11.24
N TYR A 202 6.17 6.43 10.25
CA TYR A 202 5.89 5.01 10.32
C TYR A 202 6.46 4.32 9.09
N LEU A 203 7.32 3.32 9.33
CA LEU A 203 7.84 2.41 8.33
C LEU A 203 7.42 0.97 8.67
N SER A 204 6.87 0.26 7.69
CA SER A 204 6.72 -1.18 7.76
C SER A 204 7.25 -1.80 6.47
N ILE A 205 8.18 -2.73 6.59
CA ILE A 205 8.70 -3.54 5.49
C ILE A 205 8.49 -4.99 5.88
N ASP A 206 7.81 -5.75 5.04
CA ASP A 206 7.47 -7.14 5.37
C ASP A 206 8.72 -8.01 5.46
N TYR A 207 9.69 -7.84 4.57
CA TYR A 207 10.92 -8.63 4.63
C TYR A 207 12.13 -7.84 4.13
N LEU A 208 13.19 -7.75 4.93
CA LEU A 208 14.43 -7.06 4.59
C LEU A 208 15.51 -8.10 4.24
N VAL A 209 15.97 -8.05 3.01
CA VAL A 209 16.95 -8.98 2.46
C VAL A 209 18.35 -8.40 2.61
N VAL A 210 19.24 -9.22 3.15
CA VAL A 210 20.66 -8.89 3.38
C VAL A 210 21.49 -9.76 2.46
N PHE A 211 21.94 -9.20 1.34
CA PHE A 211 22.94 -9.85 0.49
C PHE A 211 24.34 -9.37 0.87
N ASN A 212 25.17 -10.31 1.35
CA ASN A 212 26.55 -10.10 1.80
C ASN A 212 26.69 -9.17 3.01
N TYR A 213 27.76 -9.36 3.79
CA TYR A 213 28.13 -8.48 4.89
C TYR A 213 28.61 -7.15 4.33
N LEU A 214 27.67 -6.28 4.00
CA LEU A 214 28.00 -4.92 3.60
C LEU A 214 28.40 -4.12 4.83
N ASP A 215 29.60 -3.56 4.78
CA ASP A 215 29.95 -2.44 5.63
C ASP A 215 29.03 -1.28 5.26
N ILE A 216 27.98 -1.11 6.06
CA ILE A 216 27.20 0.13 6.12
C ILE A 216 28.15 1.19 6.71
N ASP A 217 29.07 1.69 5.88
CA ASP A 217 29.87 2.88 6.12
C ASP A 217 29.12 4.06 5.53
N GLN A 218 28.08 4.48 6.24
CA GLN A 218 27.29 5.65 5.89
C GLN A 218 27.20 6.58 7.09
N ASP A 219 27.14 7.87 6.80
CA ASP A 219 26.78 8.86 7.80
C ASP A 219 25.37 8.55 8.33
N SER A 220 25.19 8.71 9.64
CA SER A 220 23.87 8.48 10.27
C SER A 220 22.82 9.41 9.66
N ILE A 221 21.70 8.84 9.22
CA ILE A 221 20.57 9.60 8.72
C ILE A 221 19.70 9.99 9.91
N ALA A 222 19.60 11.29 10.18
CA ALA A 222 18.73 11.81 11.22
C ALA A 222 17.27 11.89 10.70
N LEU A 223 16.50 10.82 10.90
CA LEU A 223 15.04 10.82 10.66
C LEU A 223 14.30 11.13 11.97
N GLU A 224 14.33 12.40 12.38
CA GLU A 224 13.76 12.83 13.67
C GLU A 224 12.26 12.50 13.82
N CYS A 225 11.55 12.44 12.69
CA CYS A 225 10.12 12.11 12.65
C CYS A 225 9.84 10.61 12.77
N LEU A 226 10.79 9.73 12.47
CA LEU A 226 10.56 8.29 12.38
C LEU A 226 10.44 7.69 13.78
N LYS A 227 9.21 7.40 14.21
CA LYS A 227 8.92 6.89 15.56
C LYS A 227 8.61 5.40 15.59
N TYR A 228 8.10 4.86 14.49
CA TYR A 228 7.69 3.47 14.42
C TYR A 228 8.34 2.76 13.23
N VAL A 229 8.97 1.62 13.51
CA VAL A 229 9.57 0.74 12.50
C VAL A 229 9.11 -0.70 12.76
N SER A 230 8.61 -1.37 11.73
CA SER A 230 8.28 -2.80 11.75
C SER A 230 8.94 -3.51 10.58
N ILE A 231 9.88 -4.41 10.85
CA ILE A 231 10.65 -5.10 9.81
C ILE A 231 10.81 -6.57 10.19
N ASN A 232 10.63 -7.49 9.23
CA ASN A 232 11.13 -8.85 9.38
C ASN A 232 12.47 -8.97 8.66
N VAL A 233 13.45 -9.65 9.25
CA VAL A 233 14.81 -9.78 8.72
C VAL A 233 15.30 -11.20 8.91
N ASP A 234 15.89 -11.81 7.89
CA ASP A 234 16.51 -13.13 8.07
C ASP A 234 17.97 -13.03 8.45
N ASN A 235 18.39 -13.96 9.32
CA ASN A 235 19.79 -14.14 9.72
C ASN A 235 20.47 -12.83 10.18
N ILE A 236 19.74 -11.94 10.89
CA ILE A 236 20.30 -10.67 11.35
C ILE A 236 21.34 -10.91 12.45
N HIS A 237 22.61 -10.77 12.10
CA HIS A 237 23.69 -10.75 13.09
C HIS A 237 23.57 -9.50 13.98
N PHE A 238 23.91 -9.62 15.26
CA PHE A 238 23.86 -8.51 16.22
C PHE A 238 24.62 -7.27 15.73
N ASN A 239 25.76 -7.45 15.05
CA ASN A 239 26.53 -6.35 14.47
C ASN A 239 25.74 -5.57 13.42
N LEU A 240 24.99 -6.27 12.55
CA LEU A 240 24.15 -5.62 11.54
C LEU A 240 22.98 -4.89 12.20
N PHE A 241 22.36 -5.49 13.21
CA PHE A 241 21.32 -4.84 14.00
C PHE A 241 21.86 -3.55 14.65
N GLN A 242 23.03 -3.60 15.29
CA GLN A 242 23.64 -2.43 15.90
C GLN A 242 23.92 -1.33 14.87
N LYS A 243 24.38 -1.69 13.66
CA LYS A 243 24.54 -0.75 12.55
C LYS A 243 23.20 -0.13 12.13
N LEU A 244 22.13 -0.90 11.98
CA LEU A 244 20.80 -0.39 11.64
C LEU A 244 20.28 0.60 12.68
N ILE A 245 20.42 0.28 13.98
CA ILE A 245 20.03 1.19 15.06
C ILE A 245 20.84 2.49 15.01
N LYS A 246 22.16 2.38 14.89
CA LYS A 246 23.06 3.53 14.89
C LYS A 246 22.83 4.46 13.69
N TYR A 247 22.62 3.91 12.50
CA TYR A 247 22.60 4.68 11.26
C TYR A 247 21.21 5.12 10.80
N PHE A 248 20.15 4.36 11.10
CA PHE A 248 18.80 4.63 10.56
C PHE A 248 17.74 4.82 11.65
N PHE A 249 17.84 4.12 12.77
CA PHE A 249 16.75 4.01 13.74
C PHE A 249 17.01 4.71 15.08
N GLY A 250 17.95 5.64 15.14
CA GLY A 250 18.33 6.33 16.37
C GLY A 250 17.20 7.13 17.06
N CYS A 251 16.18 7.56 16.30
CA CYS A 251 15.03 8.31 16.82
C CYS A 251 13.76 7.47 17.02
N VAL A 252 13.83 6.16 16.76
CA VAL A 252 12.68 5.25 16.78
C VAL A 252 12.27 4.94 18.22
N GLU A 253 10.98 5.07 18.50
CA GLU A 253 10.38 4.79 19.82
C GLU A 253 9.82 3.37 19.88
N VAL A 254 9.29 2.86 18.77
CA VAL A 254 8.73 1.51 18.67
C VAL A 254 9.41 0.78 17.52
N LEU A 255 10.23 -0.20 17.87
CA LEU A 255 10.85 -1.12 16.93
C LEU A 255 10.23 -2.51 17.07
N ARG A 256 9.56 -2.97 16.01
CA ARG A 256 9.11 -4.37 15.88
C ARG A 256 10.04 -5.07 14.91
N LEU A 257 10.86 -5.96 15.45
CA LEU A 257 11.74 -6.81 14.66
C LEU A 257 11.30 -8.25 14.79
N ARG A 258 11.09 -8.93 13.67
CA ARG A 258 10.95 -10.39 13.63
C ARG A 258 12.14 -10.96 12.88
N ALA A 259 12.74 -11.99 13.44
CA ALA A 259 13.83 -12.70 12.80
C ALA A 259 13.43 -14.14 12.55
N HIS A 260 13.69 -14.64 11.34
CA HIS A 260 13.60 -16.07 11.07
C HIS A 260 15.00 -16.67 11.05
N ASP A 261 15.15 -17.77 11.78
CA ASP A 261 16.36 -18.58 11.79
C ASP A 261 16.22 -19.65 10.71
N THR A 262 16.84 -19.44 9.55
CA THR A 262 16.80 -20.41 8.44
C THR A 262 17.65 -21.65 8.71
N THR A 263 18.41 -21.65 9.81
CA THR A 263 19.28 -22.76 10.24
C THR A 263 18.54 -24.00 10.75
N LEU A 264 17.25 -23.87 11.09
CA LEU A 264 16.42 -25.01 11.55
C LEU A 264 15.70 -25.75 10.41
N SER A 265 15.53 -25.15 9.24
CA SER A 265 14.85 -25.78 8.09
C SER A 265 15.77 -26.70 7.25
N SER A 266 17.08 -26.69 7.49
CA SER A 266 18.04 -27.56 6.79
C SER A 266 18.46 -28.80 7.59
N MET A 267 17.87 -29.04 8.78
CA MET A 267 18.12 -30.24 9.59
C MET A 267 16.94 -31.23 9.62
N SER A 268 15.92 -31.01 8.79
CA SER A 268 14.82 -31.97 8.57
C SER A 268 14.69 -32.29 7.09
N ASN A 269 15.62 -33.08 6.56
CA ASN A 269 15.45 -33.95 5.40
C ASN A 269 16.45 -35.10 5.49
#